data_AF-A0A1G9X714-F1
#
_entry.id   AF-A0A1G9X714-F1
#
_cell.length_a   1.000
_cell.length_b   1.000
_cell.length_c   1.000
_cell.angle_alpha   90.00
_cell.angle_beta   90.00
_cell.angle_gamma   90.00
#
_symmetry.space_group_name_H-M   'P 1'
#
loop_
_entity.id
_entity.type
_entity.pdbx_description
1 polymer ?
#
loop_
_entity_poly.entity_id
_entity_poly.type
_entity_poly.pdbx_seq_one_letter_code
_entity_poly.pdbx_strand_id
1 'polypeptide(L)'
;MKQLIKYQKYIFYSCIMFVFMYRLFLANIPEFFPLAFELGDIFYRFSFSFSAAYIFFLLVTKIPKSQEKTHIYTYANHKKDIIVNSFFHLVEKLIEYSNDVAKDPQKPIDIRKHAIAKVLLEQKSLDKWNLNEYDCKIIFSLIEPLNDSPFYRISNHDDFPFKPIPWAKHLNRFSYNIRNEILELFSVMPHLEAKHVEVLTTILESDFFRTSKNIDTLEYGEDLEYLHSSFYILYQTVQELNEKWE
;
A
#
# COMPACT_ATOMS: atom_id res chain seq x y z
N MET A 1 -16.09 23.91 5.14
CA MET A 1 -14.86 23.99 5.98
C MET A 1 -13.67 24.67 5.30
N LYS A 2 -13.31 24.36 4.04
CA LYS A 2 -12.18 25.01 3.32
C LYS A 2 -12.28 26.54 3.24
N GLN A 3 -13.48 27.08 3.01
CA GLN A 3 -13.72 28.53 2.97
C GLN A 3 -13.43 29.22 4.32
N LEU A 4 -13.84 28.61 5.43
CA LEU A 4 -13.61 29.15 6.78
C LEU A 4 -12.11 29.31 7.08
N ILE A 5 -11.30 28.32 6.71
CA ILE A 5 -9.84 28.36 6.87
C ILE A 5 -9.22 29.49 6.03
N LYS A 6 -9.80 29.79 4.85
CA LYS A 6 -9.35 30.88 3.99
C LYS A 6 -9.57 32.24 4.67
N TYR A 7 -10.76 32.48 5.24
CA TYR A 7 -11.06 33.72 5.94
C TYR A 7 -10.21 33.92 7.19
N GLN A 8 -9.94 32.86 7.97
CA GLN A 8 -9.07 32.93 9.14
C GLN A 8 -7.66 33.45 8.81
N LYS A 9 -7.11 33.06 7.65
CA LYS A 9 -5.80 33.57 7.20
C LYS A 9 -5.85 35.08 6.92
N TYR A 10 -6.88 35.57 6.26
CA TYR A 10 -7.01 37.01 5.96
C TYR A 10 -7.18 37.84 7.24
N ILE A 11 -8.00 37.37 8.18
CA ILE A 11 -8.17 38.03 9.48
C ILE A 11 -6.83 38.09 10.21
N PHE A 12 -6.08 36.99 10.25
CA PHE A 12 -4.75 36.96 10.85
C PHE A 12 -3.77 37.94 10.20
N TYR A 13 -3.69 38.00 8.87
CA TYR A 13 -2.84 38.97 8.18
C TYR A 13 -3.25 40.41 8.46
N SER A 14 -4.56 40.68 8.51
CA SER A 14 -5.10 41.99 8.87
C SER A 14 -4.72 42.38 10.31
N CYS A 15 -4.82 41.45 11.27
CA CYS A 15 -4.41 41.69 12.66
C CYS A 15 -2.90 41.98 12.77
N ILE A 16 -2.05 41.21 12.08
CA ILE A 16 -0.60 41.47 12.06
C ILE A 16 -0.32 42.85 11.45
N MET A 17 -0.91 43.15 10.30
CA MET A 17 -0.74 44.44 9.63
C MET A 17 -1.16 45.58 10.54
N PHE A 18 -2.29 45.44 11.24
CA PHE A 18 -2.77 46.42 12.21
C PHE A 18 -1.81 46.58 13.40
N VAL A 19 -1.30 45.49 13.97
CA VAL A 19 -0.31 45.51 15.07
C VAL A 19 0.96 46.29 14.66
N PHE A 20 1.45 46.08 13.43
CA PHE A 20 2.58 46.84 12.89
C PHE A 20 2.23 48.31 12.64
N MET A 21 1.09 48.59 12.00
CA MET A 21 0.67 49.96 11.72
C MET A 21 0.45 50.77 13.00
N TYR A 22 -0.19 50.15 14.00
CA TYR A 22 -0.44 50.78 15.29
C TYR A 22 0.87 51.19 15.95
N ARG A 23 1.85 50.28 16.00
CA ARG A 23 3.12 50.50 16.67
C ARG A 23 4.05 51.46 15.94
N LEU A 24 4.05 51.47 14.60
CA LEU A 24 4.95 52.30 13.80
C LEU A 24 4.41 53.71 13.56
N PHE A 25 3.10 53.84 13.32
CA PHE A 25 2.50 55.11 12.91
C PHE A 25 1.60 55.67 14.00
N LEU A 26 0.59 54.92 14.44
CA LEU A 26 -0.50 55.47 15.25
C LEU A 26 -0.07 55.84 16.67
N ALA A 27 0.89 55.11 17.26
CA ALA A 27 1.35 55.34 18.63
C ALA A 27 2.02 56.72 18.87
N ASN A 28 2.50 57.38 17.81
CA ASN A 28 3.21 58.65 17.90
C ASN A 28 2.40 59.86 17.39
N ILE A 29 1.17 59.65 16.90
CA ILE A 29 0.34 60.73 16.37
C ILE A 29 -0.32 61.46 17.55
N PRO A 30 -0.22 62.80 17.63
CA PRO A 30 -0.88 63.57 18.68
C PRO A 30 -2.40 63.35 18.64
N GLU A 31 -2.99 63.17 19.82
CA GLU A 31 -4.38 62.76 19.97
C GLU A 31 -5.36 63.81 19.46
N PHE A 32 -6.30 63.40 18.61
CA PHE A 32 -7.40 64.26 18.16
C PHE A 32 -8.56 64.29 19.17
N PHE A 33 -8.75 63.20 19.93
CA PHE A 33 -9.75 63.07 20.99
C PHE A 33 -9.26 62.05 22.05
N PRO A 34 -9.50 62.27 23.36
CA PRO A 34 -8.92 61.44 24.43
C PRO A 34 -9.27 59.95 24.35
N LEU A 35 -10.49 59.61 23.89
CA LEU A 35 -10.95 58.22 23.82
C LEU A 35 -10.34 57.43 22.64
N ALA A 36 -9.81 58.11 21.63
CA ALA A 36 -9.29 57.46 20.43
C ALA A 36 -8.07 56.58 20.74
N PHE A 37 -7.21 57.05 21.65
CA PHE A 37 -6.06 56.31 22.11
C PHE A 37 -6.46 55.02 22.84
N GLU A 38 -7.39 55.12 23.79
CA GLU A 38 -7.88 53.96 24.55
C GLU A 38 -8.50 52.89 23.65
N LEU A 39 -9.34 53.30 22.68
CA LEU A 39 -9.94 52.38 21.72
C LEU A 39 -8.88 51.70 20.83
N GLY A 40 -7.90 52.47 20.37
CA GLY A 40 -6.77 51.96 19.60
C GLY A 40 -5.97 50.92 20.37
N ASP A 41 -5.68 51.18 21.65
CA ASP A 41 -4.95 50.26 22.52
C ASP A 41 -5.73 48.96 22.78
N ILE A 42 -7.04 49.05 23.01
CA ILE A 42 -7.91 47.86 23.15
C ILE A 42 -7.89 47.02 21.87
N PHE A 43 -8.07 47.65 20.71
CA PHE A 43 -8.03 46.96 19.41
C PHE A 43 -6.66 46.34 19.13
N TYR A 44 -5.59 47.02 19.52
CA TYR A 44 -4.21 46.54 19.40
C TYR A 44 -4.02 45.28 20.25
N ARG A 45 -4.39 45.31 21.53
CA ARG A 45 -4.30 44.16 22.44
C ARG A 45 -5.13 43.00 21.92
N PHE A 46 -6.34 43.24 21.45
CA PHE A 46 -7.20 42.21 20.87
C PHE A 46 -6.55 41.57 19.63
N SER A 47 -6.06 42.39 18.69
CA SER A 47 -5.40 41.92 17.46
C SER A 47 -4.12 41.14 17.76
N PHE A 48 -3.36 41.58 18.77
CA PHE A 48 -2.15 40.91 19.23
C PHE A 48 -2.48 39.56 19.88
N SER A 49 -3.44 39.51 20.81
CA SER A 49 -3.91 38.29 21.46
C SER A 49 -4.46 37.29 20.44
N PHE A 50 -5.25 37.75 19.48
CA PHE A 50 -5.74 36.91 18.38
C PHE A 50 -4.58 36.33 17.56
N SER A 51 -3.60 37.16 17.19
CA SER A 51 -2.43 36.73 16.42
C SER A 51 -1.61 35.69 17.18
N ALA A 52 -1.35 35.92 18.48
CA ALA A 52 -0.65 34.97 19.34
C ALA A 52 -1.42 33.65 19.45
N ALA A 53 -2.73 33.69 19.73
CA ALA A 53 -3.57 32.51 19.80
C ALA A 53 -3.58 31.72 18.47
N TYR A 54 -3.63 32.42 17.34
CA TYR A 54 -3.58 31.78 16.02
C TYR A 54 -2.22 31.13 15.74
N ILE A 55 -1.10 31.77 16.10
CA ILE A 55 0.24 31.17 16.02
C ILE A 55 0.31 29.92 16.89
N PHE A 56 -0.14 30.00 18.15
CA PHE A 56 -0.20 28.83 19.04
C PHE A 56 -1.07 27.71 18.44
N PHE A 57 -2.24 28.03 17.89
CA PHE A 57 -3.08 27.06 17.20
C PHE A 57 -2.33 26.39 16.03
N LEU A 58 -1.61 27.15 15.20
CA LEU A 58 -0.82 26.57 14.11
C LEU A 58 0.30 25.65 14.64
N LEU A 59 1.05 26.10 15.64
CA LEU A 59 2.16 25.34 16.22
C LEU A 59 1.69 24.07 16.93
N VAL A 60 0.63 24.14 17.72
CA VAL A 60 0.14 23.03 18.55
C VAL A 60 -0.72 22.06 17.75
N THR A 61 -1.51 22.55 16.78
CA THR A 61 -2.49 21.69 16.10
C THR A 61 -2.15 21.39 14.65
N LYS A 62 -1.67 22.36 13.86
CA LYS A 62 -1.48 22.13 12.42
C LYS A 62 -0.15 21.50 12.08
N ILE A 63 0.94 21.94 12.71
CA ILE A 63 2.27 21.39 12.42
C ILE A 63 2.33 19.89 12.79
N PRO A 64 1.94 19.47 14.01
CA PRO A 64 1.95 18.04 14.36
C PRO A 64 1.06 17.21 13.44
N LYS A 65 -0.16 17.69 13.12
CA LYS A 65 -1.06 17.00 12.18
C LYS A 65 -0.47 16.85 10.78
N SER A 66 0.33 17.81 10.31
CA SER A 66 0.99 17.69 9.00
C SER A 66 2.15 16.70 9.04
N GLN A 67 2.95 16.70 10.11
CA GLN A 67 4.05 15.75 10.29
C GLN A 67 3.51 14.33 10.46
N GLU A 68 2.49 14.15 11.29
CA GLU A 68 1.77 12.89 11.50
C GLU A 68 1.23 12.34 10.16
N LYS A 69 0.60 13.18 9.34
CA LYS A 69 0.17 12.78 7.99
C LYS A 69 1.33 12.31 7.13
N THR A 70 2.44 13.04 7.08
CA THR A 70 3.61 12.63 6.31
C THR A 70 4.14 11.27 6.77
N HIS A 71 4.30 11.08 8.09
CA HIS A 71 4.74 9.80 8.65
C HIS A 71 3.77 8.65 8.33
N ILE A 72 2.46 8.90 8.43
CA ILE A 72 1.44 7.91 8.10
C ILE A 72 1.47 7.55 6.61
N TYR A 73 1.58 8.53 5.71
CA TYR A 73 1.71 8.26 4.28
C TYR A 73 3.01 7.54 3.94
N THR A 74 4.14 7.89 4.57
CA THR A 74 5.40 7.15 4.40
C THR A 74 5.26 5.69 4.86
N TYR A 75 4.64 5.46 6.02
CA TYR A 75 4.36 4.12 6.51
C TYR A 75 3.43 3.35 5.55
N ALA A 76 2.36 4.00 5.09
CA ALA A 76 1.39 3.40 4.18
C ALA A 76 2.02 3.05 2.82
N ASN A 77 2.86 3.93 2.26
CA ASN A 77 3.61 3.67 1.03
C ASN A 77 4.56 2.48 1.19
N HIS A 78 5.31 2.44 2.29
CA HIS A 78 6.20 1.32 2.59
C HIS A 78 5.44 -0.01 2.69
N LYS A 79 4.27 -0.03 3.33
CA LYS A 79 3.42 -1.23 3.41
C LYS A 79 2.84 -1.63 2.06
N LYS A 80 2.38 -0.66 1.25
CA LYS A 80 1.97 -0.89 -0.14
C LYS A 80 3.12 -1.51 -0.94
N ASP A 81 4.34 -0.99 -0.80
CA ASP A 81 5.52 -1.51 -1.50
C ASP A 81 5.82 -2.95 -1.09
N ILE A 82 5.69 -3.29 0.20
CA ILE A 82 5.81 -4.68 0.65
C ILE A 82 4.78 -5.58 -0.02
N ILE A 83 3.51 -5.18 -0.08
CA ILE A 83 2.43 -5.96 -0.72
C ILE A 83 2.74 -6.18 -2.20
N VAL A 84 2.99 -5.10 -2.94
CA VAL A 84 3.27 -5.12 -4.38
C VAL A 84 4.51 -5.95 -4.69
N ASN A 85 5.63 -5.67 -4.02
CA ASN A 85 6.90 -6.37 -4.27
C ASN A 85 6.81 -7.85 -3.89
N SER A 86 6.16 -8.18 -2.78
CA SER A 86 5.96 -9.59 -2.38
C SER A 86 5.12 -10.34 -3.40
N PHE A 87 4.06 -9.71 -3.94
CA PHE A 87 3.22 -10.31 -4.96
C PHE A 87 3.99 -10.52 -6.28
N PHE A 88 4.69 -9.51 -6.80
CA PHE A 88 5.45 -9.66 -8.03
C PHE A 88 6.67 -10.58 -7.88
N HIS A 89 7.24 -10.69 -6.68
CA HIS A 89 8.25 -11.69 -6.38
C HIS A 89 7.67 -13.11 -6.46
N LEU A 90 6.46 -13.34 -5.93
CA LEU A 90 5.77 -14.61 -6.11
C LEU A 90 5.54 -14.91 -7.60
N VAL A 91 5.01 -13.96 -8.36
CA VAL A 91 4.79 -14.10 -9.82
C VAL A 91 6.09 -14.51 -10.53
N GLU A 92 7.19 -13.83 -10.23
CA GLU A 92 8.51 -14.13 -10.79
C GLU A 92 8.95 -15.57 -10.48
N LYS A 93 8.75 -16.04 -9.24
CA LYS A 93 9.08 -17.41 -8.84
C LYS A 93 8.18 -18.47 -9.46
N LEU A 94 6.90 -18.15 -9.67
CA LEU A 94 5.99 -19.02 -10.40
C LEU A 94 6.42 -19.17 -11.87
N ILE A 95 6.81 -18.07 -12.52
CA ILE A 95 7.33 -18.06 -13.90
C ILE A 95 8.64 -18.85 -13.99
N GLU A 96 9.61 -18.58 -13.11
CA GLU A 96 10.91 -19.26 -13.07
C GLU A 96 10.72 -20.78 -12.93
N TYR A 97 9.92 -21.21 -11.96
CA TYR A 97 9.62 -22.62 -11.74
C TYR A 97 8.95 -23.26 -12.96
N SER A 98 7.96 -22.59 -13.56
CA SER A 98 7.26 -23.08 -14.75
C SER A 98 8.22 -23.26 -15.94
N ASN A 99 9.16 -22.33 -16.12
CA ASN A 99 10.18 -22.41 -17.16
C ASN A 99 11.15 -23.57 -16.92
N ASP A 100 11.57 -23.80 -15.68
CA ASP A 100 12.46 -24.91 -15.33
C ASP A 100 11.78 -26.26 -15.53
N VAL A 101 10.50 -26.33 -15.17
CA VAL A 101 9.66 -27.51 -15.40
C VAL A 101 9.49 -27.79 -16.90
N ALA A 102 9.31 -26.77 -17.73
CA ALA A 102 9.15 -26.95 -19.16
C ALA A 102 10.46 -27.37 -19.87
N LYS A 103 11.62 -27.06 -19.28
CA LYS A 103 12.94 -27.44 -19.80
C LYS A 103 13.39 -28.84 -19.39
N ASP A 104 12.89 -29.35 -18.26
CA ASP A 104 13.32 -30.64 -17.69
C ASP A 104 12.26 -31.74 -17.94
N PRO A 105 12.47 -32.61 -18.94
CA PRO A 105 11.55 -33.70 -19.25
C PRO A 105 11.54 -34.84 -18.23
N GLN A 106 12.44 -34.84 -17.23
CA GLN A 106 12.49 -35.87 -16.20
C GLN A 106 11.58 -35.57 -15.00
N LYS A 107 11.01 -34.35 -14.91
CA LYS A 107 10.06 -34.03 -13.85
C LYS A 107 8.73 -34.74 -14.07
N PRO A 108 8.10 -35.29 -13.01
CA PRO A 108 6.90 -36.10 -13.10
C PRO A 108 5.68 -35.22 -13.37
N ILE A 109 5.52 -34.76 -14.61
CA ILE A 109 4.30 -34.08 -15.07
C ILE A 109 3.72 -34.90 -16.21
N ASP A 110 2.39 -34.86 -16.35
CA ASP A 110 1.70 -35.38 -17.52
C ASP A 110 2.41 -34.89 -18.79
N ILE A 111 2.91 -35.86 -19.58
CA ILE A 111 3.66 -35.65 -20.83
C ILE A 111 2.94 -34.66 -21.75
N ARG A 112 1.60 -34.65 -21.74
CA ARG A 112 0.81 -33.70 -22.54
C ARG A 112 0.92 -32.26 -22.05
N LYS A 113 0.84 -32.04 -20.74
CA LYS A 113 1.00 -30.71 -20.13
C LYS A 113 2.40 -30.17 -20.38
N HIS A 114 3.42 -31.03 -20.25
CA HIS A 114 4.80 -30.67 -20.52
C HIS A 114 5.02 -30.26 -21.99
N ALA A 115 4.47 -31.00 -22.95
CA ALA A 115 4.59 -30.66 -24.38
C ALA A 115 3.94 -29.32 -24.72
N ILE A 116 2.76 -29.04 -24.17
CA ILE A 116 2.03 -27.77 -24.38
C ILE A 116 2.80 -26.61 -23.76
N ALA A 117 3.23 -26.75 -22.50
CA ALA A 117 4.00 -25.73 -21.81
C ALA A 117 5.33 -25.42 -22.50
N LYS A 118 6.04 -26.45 -22.95
CA LYS A 118 7.30 -26.28 -23.68
C LYS A 118 7.10 -25.45 -24.94
N VAL A 119 6.13 -25.79 -25.78
CA VAL A 119 5.84 -25.05 -27.02
C VAL A 119 5.46 -23.59 -26.72
N LEU A 120 4.67 -23.35 -25.68
CA LEU A 120 4.17 -22.01 -25.35
C LEU A 120 5.25 -21.13 -24.71
N LEU A 121 6.04 -21.67 -23.79
CA LEU A 121 7.08 -20.94 -23.06
C LEU A 121 8.35 -20.72 -23.91
N GLU A 122 8.63 -21.60 -24.88
CA GLU A 122 9.73 -21.38 -25.85
C GLU A 122 9.41 -20.25 -26.85
N GLN A 123 8.14 -20.02 -27.16
CA GLN A 123 7.72 -18.98 -28.11
C GLN A 123 7.56 -17.60 -27.50
N LYS A 124 7.29 -17.51 -26.18
CA LYS A 124 6.98 -16.25 -25.49
C LYS A 124 7.74 -16.16 -24.18
N SER A 125 8.65 -15.18 -24.07
CA SER A 125 9.23 -14.80 -22.78
C SER A 125 8.14 -14.18 -21.90
N LEU A 126 7.74 -14.90 -20.85
CA LEU A 126 6.78 -14.38 -19.88
C LEU A 126 7.40 -13.19 -19.12
N ASP A 127 6.66 -12.08 -19.04
CA ASP A 127 7.01 -10.92 -18.25
C ASP A 127 6.06 -10.84 -17.06
N LYS A 128 6.62 -10.71 -15.85
CA LYS A 128 5.83 -10.57 -14.62
C LYS A 128 4.94 -9.33 -14.62
N TRP A 129 5.25 -8.32 -15.42
CA TRP A 129 4.44 -7.09 -15.55
C TRP A 129 3.37 -7.17 -16.65
N ASN A 130 3.36 -8.23 -17.46
CA ASN A 130 2.42 -8.36 -18.58
C ASN A 130 1.95 -9.81 -18.77
N LEU A 131 1.33 -10.36 -17.72
CA LEU A 131 0.66 -11.65 -17.80
C LEU A 131 -0.79 -11.47 -18.25
N ASN A 132 -1.26 -12.37 -19.11
CA ASN A 132 -2.69 -12.54 -19.38
C ASN A 132 -3.24 -13.77 -18.64
N GLU A 133 -4.56 -13.95 -18.64
CA GLU A 133 -5.20 -15.08 -17.94
C GLU A 133 -4.70 -16.45 -18.42
N TYR A 134 -4.41 -16.58 -19.72
CA TYR A 134 -3.89 -17.81 -20.31
C TYR A 134 -2.48 -18.14 -19.82
N ASP A 135 -1.62 -17.13 -19.65
CA ASP A 135 -0.29 -17.29 -19.08
C ASP A 135 -0.40 -17.83 -17.63
N CYS A 136 -1.32 -17.27 -16.82
CA CYS A 136 -1.61 -17.77 -15.48
C CYS A 136 -2.10 -19.22 -15.51
N LYS A 137 -2.99 -19.57 -16.46
CA LYS A 137 -3.47 -20.95 -16.61
C LYS A 137 -2.33 -21.93 -16.85
N ILE A 138 -1.43 -21.61 -17.77
CA ILE A 138 -0.24 -22.44 -18.06
C ILE A 138 0.60 -22.60 -16.80
N ILE A 139 0.97 -21.49 -16.16
CA ILE A 139 1.79 -21.49 -14.92
C ILE A 139 1.18 -22.43 -13.87
N PHE A 140 -0.09 -22.26 -13.54
CA PHE A 140 -0.73 -23.04 -12.48
C PHE A 140 -0.97 -24.51 -12.85
N SER A 141 -1.13 -24.84 -14.14
CA SER A 141 -1.22 -26.23 -14.60
C SER A 141 0.08 -27.02 -14.48
N LEU A 142 1.22 -26.33 -14.33
CA LEU A 142 2.56 -26.91 -14.19
C LEU A 142 3.01 -27.05 -12.73
N ILE A 143 2.24 -26.51 -11.79
CA ILE A 143 2.59 -26.51 -10.38
C ILE A 143 1.76 -27.58 -9.66
N GLU A 144 2.47 -28.55 -9.10
CA GLU A 144 1.88 -29.51 -8.18
C GLU A 144 1.97 -28.97 -6.75
N PRO A 145 0.87 -29.00 -5.97
CA PRO A 145 0.80 -28.41 -4.64
C PRO A 145 1.85 -28.96 -3.67
N LEU A 146 2.17 -30.25 -3.79
CA LEU A 146 3.09 -30.96 -2.91
C LEU A 146 4.56 -30.89 -3.35
N ASN A 147 4.83 -30.38 -4.56
CA ASN A 147 6.20 -30.18 -5.01
C ASN A 147 6.85 -29.01 -4.28
N ASP A 148 8.17 -29.15 -4.08
CA ASP A 148 8.98 -28.13 -3.44
C ASP A 148 8.98 -26.84 -4.27
N SER A 149 8.65 -25.74 -3.59
CA SER A 149 8.82 -24.39 -4.11
C SER A 149 10.29 -23.95 -3.99
N PRO A 150 10.75 -22.90 -4.68
CA PRO A 150 12.12 -22.38 -4.54
C PRO A 150 12.40 -21.72 -3.17
N PHE A 151 11.45 -21.82 -2.22
CA PHE A 151 11.54 -21.21 -0.90
C PHE A 151 11.87 -22.24 0.17
N TYR A 152 12.72 -21.81 1.11
CA TYR A 152 13.18 -22.64 2.21
C TYR A 152 12.72 -22.04 3.55
N ARG A 153 12.44 -22.92 4.52
CA ARG A 153 12.30 -22.52 5.92
C ARG A 153 13.54 -22.90 6.70
N ILE A 154 13.93 -22.02 7.62
CA ILE A 154 14.94 -22.34 8.63
C ILE A 154 14.36 -23.39 9.57
N SER A 155 15.08 -24.48 9.75
CA SER A 155 14.72 -25.57 10.67
C SER A 155 15.70 -25.55 11.84
N ASN A 156 15.20 -25.70 13.06
CA ASN A 156 16.04 -25.83 14.27
C ASN A 156 16.62 -27.25 14.43
N HIS A 157 16.42 -28.15 13.46
CA HIS A 157 17.04 -29.48 13.48
C HIS A 157 18.43 -29.43 12.84
N ASP A 158 19.40 -29.99 13.57
CA ASP A 158 20.83 -29.88 13.28
C ASP A 158 21.27 -30.47 11.92
N ASP A 159 20.50 -31.40 11.36
CA ASP A 159 20.95 -32.13 10.16
C ASP A 159 20.75 -31.35 8.85
N PHE A 160 19.74 -30.47 8.77
CA PHE A 160 19.46 -29.68 7.57
C PHE A 160 18.86 -28.31 7.94
N PRO A 161 19.66 -27.22 7.93
CA PRO A 161 19.18 -25.91 8.35
C PRO A 161 18.11 -25.34 7.43
N PHE A 162 18.01 -25.84 6.20
CA PHE A 162 17.04 -25.39 5.19
C PHE A 162 16.20 -26.55 4.70
N LYS A 163 14.89 -26.50 4.99
CA LYS A 163 13.92 -27.45 4.43
C LYS A 163 13.08 -26.75 3.36
N PRO A 164 12.96 -27.31 2.14
CA PRO A 164 12.08 -26.73 1.13
C PRO A 164 10.63 -26.71 1.61
N ILE A 165 9.87 -25.73 1.12
CA ILE A 165 8.46 -25.54 1.44
C ILE A 165 7.64 -25.97 0.21
N PRO A 166 6.65 -26.88 0.34
CA PRO A 166 5.76 -27.20 -0.76
C PRO A 166 4.98 -25.97 -1.25
N TRP A 167 4.66 -25.91 -2.54
CA TRP A 167 3.92 -24.80 -3.14
C TRP A 167 2.61 -24.48 -2.42
N ALA A 168 1.84 -25.50 -2.03
CA ALA A 168 0.61 -25.36 -1.26
C ALA A 168 0.79 -24.47 -0.03
N LYS A 169 1.76 -24.87 0.80
CA LYS A 169 2.09 -24.19 2.05
C LYS A 169 2.67 -22.81 1.81
N HIS A 170 3.47 -22.65 0.75
CA HIS A 170 4.01 -21.35 0.38
C HIS A 170 2.91 -20.36 -0.01
N LEU A 171 1.96 -20.76 -0.86
CA LEU A 171 0.84 -19.92 -1.30
C LEU A 171 -0.11 -19.54 -0.15
N ASN A 172 -0.37 -20.47 0.77
CA ASN A 172 -1.13 -20.18 1.98
C ASN A 172 -0.41 -19.14 2.85
N ARG A 173 0.89 -19.36 3.12
CA ARG A 173 1.72 -18.41 3.88
C ARG A 173 1.79 -17.03 3.21
N PHE A 174 1.95 -17.00 1.89
CA PHE A 174 1.93 -15.77 1.10
C PHE A 174 0.60 -15.02 1.31
N SER A 175 -0.52 -15.72 1.16
CA SER A 175 -1.86 -15.15 1.35
C SER A 175 -2.04 -14.59 2.77
N TYR A 176 -1.59 -15.32 3.78
CA TYR A 176 -1.62 -14.86 5.17
C TYR A 176 -0.79 -13.59 5.38
N ASN A 177 0.43 -13.55 4.87
CA ASN A 177 1.31 -12.39 5.00
C ASN A 177 0.69 -11.16 4.34
N ILE A 178 0.25 -11.26 3.08
CA ILE A 178 -0.37 -10.12 2.38
C ILE A 178 -1.63 -9.64 3.10
N ARG A 179 -2.48 -10.54 3.60
CA ARG A 179 -3.64 -10.17 4.42
C ARG A 179 -3.24 -9.35 5.64
N ASN A 180 -2.18 -9.75 6.36
CA ASN A 180 -1.72 -9.01 7.53
C ASN A 180 -1.18 -7.63 7.17
N GLU A 181 -0.41 -7.49 6.09
CA GLU A 181 0.08 -6.20 5.62
C GLU A 181 -1.08 -5.25 5.26
N ILE A 182 -2.16 -5.77 4.67
CA ILE A 182 -3.38 -5.00 4.37
C ILE A 182 -4.13 -4.62 5.65
N LEU A 183 -4.26 -5.53 6.62
CA LEU A 183 -4.91 -5.23 7.90
C LEU A 183 -4.15 -4.17 8.69
N GLU A 184 -2.82 -4.18 8.65
CA GLU A 184 -1.98 -3.11 9.20
C GLU A 184 -2.20 -1.77 8.47
N LEU A 185 -2.35 -1.77 7.14
CA LEU A 185 -2.74 -0.56 6.40
C LEU A 185 -4.11 -0.03 6.84
N PHE A 186 -5.08 -0.89 7.14
CA PHE A 186 -6.38 -0.46 7.63
C PHE A 186 -6.32 0.15 9.04
N SER A 187 -5.26 -0.06 9.83
CA SER A 187 -5.11 0.67 11.10
C SER A 187 -4.87 2.17 10.89
N VAL A 188 -4.46 2.60 9.68
CA VAL A 188 -4.29 4.01 9.29
C VAL A 188 -5.35 4.50 8.28
N MET A 189 -6.44 3.75 8.12
CA MET A 189 -7.54 4.02 7.19
C MET A 189 -8.08 5.47 7.21
N PRO A 190 -8.21 6.18 8.36
CA PRO A 190 -8.68 7.57 8.38
C PRO A 190 -7.83 8.55 7.57
N HIS A 191 -6.61 8.15 7.21
CA HIS A 191 -5.64 8.94 6.45
C HIS A 191 -5.48 8.47 5.00
N LEU A 192 -6.07 7.33 4.63
CA LEU A 192 -6.03 6.80 3.26
C LEU A 192 -7.12 7.44 2.40
N GLU A 193 -6.88 7.50 1.09
CA GLU A 193 -7.92 7.92 0.16
C GLU A 193 -8.93 6.79 -0.08
N ALA A 194 -10.19 7.14 -0.39
CA ALA A 194 -11.24 6.15 -0.61
C ALA A 194 -10.86 5.14 -1.72
N LYS A 195 -10.20 5.61 -2.78
CA LYS A 195 -9.71 4.77 -3.88
C LYS A 195 -8.71 3.70 -3.41
N HIS A 196 -7.84 4.04 -2.45
CA HIS A 196 -6.84 3.11 -1.91
C HIS A 196 -7.51 2.04 -1.05
N VAL A 197 -8.48 2.45 -0.22
CA VAL A 197 -9.27 1.54 0.62
C VAL A 197 -10.07 0.56 -0.23
N GLU A 198 -10.69 1.03 -1.30
CA GLU A 198 -11.44 0.19 -2.25
C GLU A 198 -10.55 -0.91 -2.83
N VAL A 199 -9.40 -0.56 -3.42
CA VAL A 199 -8.48 -1.54 -4.03
C VAL A 199 -7.95 -2.53 -2.99
N LEU A 200 -7.55 -2.06 -1.79
CA LEU A 200 -7.09 -2.94 -0.70
C LEU A 200 -8.18 -3.91 -0.23
N THR A 201 -9.44 -3.46 -0.20
CA THR A 201 -10.60 -4.29 0.16
C THR A 201 -10.81 -5.36 -0.90
N THR A 202 -10.77 -5.00 -2.19
CA THR A 202 -10.87 -5.94 -3.31
C THR A 202 -9.77 -7.02 -3.25
N ILE A 203 -8.53 -6.63 -2.92
CA ILE A 203 -7.44 -7.60 -2.73
C ILE A 203 -7.74 -8.54 -1.55
N LEU A 204 -8.16 -7.99 -0.40
CA LEU A 204 -8.43 -8.76 0.82
C LEU A 204 -9.58 -9.77 0.64
N GLU A 205 -10.60 -9.39 -0.12
CA GLU A 205 -11.79 -10.17 -0.42
C GLU A 205 -11.63 -11.09 -1.64
N SER A 206 -10.50 -11.03 -2.35
CA SER A 206 -10.24 -11.83 -3.54
C SER A 206 -10.48 -13.32 -3.33
N ASP A 207 -11.09 -13.96 -4.33
CA ASP A 207 -11.36 -15.39 -4.28
C ASP A 207 -10.08 -16.21 -4.15
N PHE A 208 -8.95 -15.73 -4.68
CA PHE A 208 -7.66 -16.37 -4.51
C PHE A 208 -7.30 -16.55 -3.03
N PHE A 209 -7.49 -15.52 -2.20
CA PHE A 209 -7.21 -15.66 -0.77
C PHE A 209 -8.24 -16.49 -0.02
N ARG A 210 -9.43 -16.71 -0.57
CA ARG A 210 -10.46 -17.56 0.03
C ARG A 210 -10.15 -19.02 -0.27
N THR A 211 -9.85 -19.34 -1.52
CA THR A 211 -9.47 -20.67 -1.98
C THR A 211 -8.11 -21.09 -1.43
N SER A 212 -7.17 -20.14 -1.28
CA SER A 212 -5.80 -20.47 -0.86
C SER A 212 -5.68 -21.05 0.56
N LYS A 213 -6.65 -20.75 1.43
CA LYS A 213 -6.71 -21.28 2.80
C LYS A 213 -6.84 -22.81 2.85
N ASN A 214 -7.41 -23.41 1.80
CA ASN A 214 -7.68 -24.84 1.73
C ASN A 214 -6.67 -25.59 0.85
N ILE A 215 -5.65 -24.92 0.29
CA ILE A 215 -4.67 -25.59 -0.58
C ILE A 215 -3.88 -26.66 0.19
N ASP A 216 -3.66 -26.45 1.50
CA ASP A 216 -2.94 -27.42 2.34
C ASP A 216 -3.71 -28.75 2.54
N THR A 217 -5.00 -28.81 2.17
CA THR A 217 -5.80 -30.05 2.26
C THR A 217 -5.83 -30.84 0.95
N LEU A 218 -5.18 -30.37 -0.11
CA LEU A 218 -5.17 -31.05 -1.40
C LEU A 218 -4.42 -32.38 -1.32
N GLU A 219 -4.92 -33.38 -2.04
CA GLU A 219 -4.30 -34.69 -2.14
C GLU A 219 -3.24 -34.74 -3.27
N TYR A 220 -2.40 -35.77 -3.26
CA TYR A 220 -1.41 -35.97 -4.31
C TYR A 220 -2.08 -36.19 -5.66
N GLY A 221 -1.65 -35.45 -6.68
CA GLY A 221 -2.17 -35.53 -8.05
C GLY A 221 -3.23 -34.47 -8.38
N GLU A 222 -3.69 -33.68 -7.41
CA GLU A 222 -4.46 -32.47 -7.69
C GLU A 222 -3.51 -31.36 -8.17
N ASP A 223 -3.87 -30.64 -9.23
CA ASP A 223 -3.10 -29.48 -9.68
C ASP A 223 -3.68 -28.18 -9.12
N LEU A 224 -2.92 -27.10 -9.24
CA LEU A 224 -3.37 -25.77 -8.84
C LEU A 224 -4.07 -25.03 -9.98
N GLU A 225 -4.45 -25.71 -11.08
CA GLU A 225 -5.04 -25.06 -12.26
C GLU A 225 -6.30 -24.28 -11.88
N TYR A 226 -7.11 -24.77 -10.94
CA TYR A 226 -8.34 -24.10 -10.49
C TYR A 226 -8.12 -22.70 -9.88
N LEU A 227 -6.89 -22.35 -9.49
CA LEU A 227 -6.57 -21.03 -8.94
C LEU A 227 -6.35 -19.95 -10.00
N HIS A 228 -6.10 -20.32 -11.26
CA HIS A 228 -5.56 -19.39 -12.27
C HIS A 228 -6.43 -18.14 -12.48
N SER A 229 -7.76 -18.29 -12.66
CA SER A 229 -8.65 -17.15 -12.88
C SER A 229 -8.68 -16.22 -11.66
N SER A 230 -8.76 -16.79 -10.45
CA SER A 230 -8.75 -16.00 -9.21
C SER A 230 -7.42 -15.28 -8.98
N PHE A 231 -6.31 -15.93 -9.33
CA PHE A 231 -4.98 -15.33 -9.28
C PHE A 231 -4.81 -14.21 -10.32
N TYR A 232 -5.35 -14.38 -11.53
CA TYR A 232 -5.31 -13.36 -12.56
C TYR A 232 -6.10 -12.10 -12.18
N ILE A 233 -7.26 -12.26 -11.55
CA ILE A 233 -8.02 -11.12 -10.99
C ILE A 233 -7.17 -10.41 -9.92
N LEU A 234 -6.60 -11.16 -8.98
CA LEU A 234 -5.71 -10.59 -7.96
C LEU A 234 -4.50 -9.86 -8.58
N TYR A 235 -3.92 -10.43 -9.64
CA TYR A 235 -2.83 -9.83 -10.40
C TYR A 235 -3.21 -8.45 -10.95
N GLN A 236 -4.36 -8.35 -11.61
CA GLN A 236 -4.86 -7.07 -12.12
C GLN A 236 -5.11 -6.07 -10.97
N THR A 237 -5.69 -6.53 -9.87
CA THR A 237 -5.96 -5.65 -8.72
C THR A 237 -4.67 -5.15 -8.04
N VAL A 238 -3.61 -5.96 -7.99
CA VAL A 238 -2.31 -5.54 -7.45
C VAL A 238 -1.59 -4.58 -8.41
N GLN A 239 -1.74 -4.74 -9.73
CA GLN A 239 -1.28 -3.75 -10.70
C GLN A 239 -2.00 -2.42 -10.51
N GLU A 240 -3.32 -2.46 -10.40
CA GLU A 240 -4.15 -1.29 -10.11
C GLU A 240 -3.75 -0.62 -8.80
N LEU A 241 -3.44 -1.39 -7.75
CA LEU A 241 -2.90 -0.86 -6.50
C LEU A 241 -1.61 -0.09 -6.77
N ASN A 242 -0.69 -0.63 -7.55
CA ASN A 242 0.57 0.05 -7.84
C ASN A 242 0.39 1.34 -8.63
N GLU A 243 -0.51 1.36 -9.62
CA GLU A 243 -0.78 2.52 -10.48
C GLU A 243 -1.59 3.62 -9.77
N LYS A 244 -2.63 3.24 -9.02
CA LYS A 244 -3.53 4.20 -8.38
C LYS A 244 -3.01 4.75 -7.04
N TRP A 245 -1.93 4.18 -6.49
CA TRP A 245 -1.38 4.64 -5.22
C TRP A 245 -0.63 5.97 -5.34
N GLU A 246 -0.19 6.33 -6.55
CA GLU A 246 0.34 7.65 -6.90
C GLU A 246 -0.75 8.75 -6.91
#